data_AF-A0A2S2PER0-F1
#
_entry.id   AF-A0A2S2PER0-F1
#
_cell.length_a   1.000
_cell.length_b   1.000
_cell.length_c   1.000
_cell.angle_alpha   90.00
_cell.angle_beta   90.00
_cell.angle_gamma   90.00
#
_symmetry.space_group_name_H-M   'P 1'
#
loop_
_entity.id
_entity.type
_entity.pdbx_description
1 polymer ?
#
loop_
_entity_poly.entity_id
_entity_poly.type
_entity_poly.pdbx_seq_one_letter_code
_entity_poly.pdbx_strand_id
1 'polypeptide(L)'
;SRGYMTANGQPDGSRAARVILKHYVNGRLLFCIAPPGVDQKKFHSFPPPEENRATKTFTPFEKILLKPNVASGSDLDNTFFKKTTMGAHSKGMKKMDIMGSINNQAQQNTSKPWKNHKEKRNKHEKLRRQFRHLDI
;
A
#
# COMPACT_ATOMS: atom_id res chain seq x y z
N SER A 1 1.79 -12.68 6.91
CA SER A 1 0.97 -13.73 7.55
C SER A 1 1.47 -13.94 8.98
N ARG A 2 0.61 -14.21 9.97
CA ARG A 2 1.01 -14.48 11.37
C ARG A 2 1.51 -15.92 11.55
N GLY A 3 2.37 -16.40 10.63
CA GLY A 3 2.70 -17.82 10.44
C GLY A 3 2.73 -18.61 11.74
N TYR A 4 1.77 -19.53 11.90
CA TYR A 4 1.70 -20.49 13.01
C TYR A 4 2.45 -21.77 12.61
N MET A 5 3.66 -21.59 12.08
CA MET A 5 4.55 -22.68 11.67
C MET A 5 5.85 -22.56 12.45
N THR A 6 6.43 -23.71 12.77
CA THR A 6 7.78 -23.84 13.33
C THR A 6 8.83 -23.53 12.25
N ALA A 7 10.09 -23.38 12.66
CA ALA A 7 11.20 -23.17 11.72
C ALA A 7 11.32 -24.30 10.67
N ASN A 8 10.89 -25.51 11.03
CA ASN A 8 10.90 -26.69 10.16
C ASN A 8 9.65 -26.80 9.27
N GLY A 9 8.79 -25.77 9.24
CA GLY A 9 7.56 -25.76 8.44
C GLY A 9 6.43 -26.63 8.99
N GLN A 10 6.54 -27.16 10.21
CA GLN A 10 5.44 -27.89 10.84
C GLN A 10 4.46 -26.92 11.51
N PRO A 11 3.14 -27.18 11.50
CA PRO A 11 2.16 -26.33 12.17
C PRO A 11 2.40 -26.32 13.70
N ASP A 12 2.53 -25.13 14.27
CA ASP A 12 2.78 -24.94 15.70
C ASP A 12 1.46 -24.73 16.46
N GLY A 13 0.88 -25.85 16.92
CA GLY A 13 -0.35 -25.85 17.72
C GLY A 13 -0.19 -25.16 19.07
N SER A 14 0.98 -25.27 19.70
CA SER A 14 1.24 -24.71 21.04
C SER A 14 1.17 -23.18 21.02
N ARG A 15 1.79 -22.56 20.02
CA ARG A 15 1.77 -21.11 19.82
C ARG A 15 0.39 -20.62 19.41
N ALA A 16 -0.30 -21.36 18.54
CA ALA A 16 -1.68 -21.04 18.17
C ALA A 16 -2.61 -21.06 19.40
N ALA A 17 -2.58 -22.13 20.19
CA ALA A 17 -3.39 -22.28 21.40
C ALA A 17 -3.15 -21.14 22.41
N ARG A 18 -1.88 -20.80 22.68
CA ARG A 18 -1.53 -19.69 23.57
C ARG A 18 -2.12 -18.36 23.10
N VAL A 19 -2.06 -18.08 21.80
CA VAL A 19 -2.61 -16.83 21.24
C VAL A 19 -4.14 -16.80 21.36
N ILE A 20 -4.81 -17.92 21.11
CA ILE A 20 -6.27 -18.05 21.26
C ILE A 20 -6.66 -17.77 22.72
N LEU A 21 -6.02 -18.43 23.68
CA LEU A 21 -6.29 -18.24 25.11
C LEU A 21 -6.01 -16.80 25.55
N LYS A 22 -4.92 -16.19 25.07
CA LYS A 22 -4.63 -14.77 25.32
C LYS A 22 -5.71 -13.86 24.76
N HIS A 23 -6.24 -14.16 23.58
CA HIS A 23 -7.33 -13.37 23.00
C HIS A 23 -8.65 -13.54 23.77
N TYR A 24 -8.90 -14.72 24.30
CA TYR A 24 -10.03 -14.95 25.20
C TYR A 24 -9.92 -14.10 26.48
N VAL A 25 -8.80 -14.19 27.20
CA VAL A 25 -8.58 -13.44 28.45
C VAL A 25 -8.60 -11.92 28.21
N ASN A 26 -8.05 -11.45 27.08
CA ASN A 26 -8.04 -10.03 26.74
C ASN A 26 -9.37 -9.52 26.16
N GLY A 27 -10.41 -10.35 26.05
CA GLY A 27 -11.71 -9.95 25.48
C GLY A 27 -11.68 -9.66 23.98
N ARG A 28 -10.65 -10.11 23.27
CA ARG A 28 -10.56 -9.98 21.80
C ARG A 28 -11.38 -11.05 21.08
N LEU A 29 -11.58 -12.19 21.74
CA LEU A 29 -12.48 -13.25 21.30
C LEU A 29 -13.80 -13.10 22.06
N LEU A 30 -14.89 -12.89 21.34
CA LEU A 30 -16.23 -12.80 21.91
C LEU A 30 -16.71 -14.20 22.27
N PHE A 31 -16.65 -14.53 23.57
CA PHE A 31 -17.19 -15.76 24.12
C PHE A 31 -17.69 -15.50 25.55
N CYS A 32 -18.89 -15.96 25.86
CA CYS A 32 -19.48 -15.85 27.18
C CYS A 32 -19.99 -17.22 27.63
N ILE A 33 -20.30 -17.38 28.91
CA ILE A 33 -21.03 -18.55 29.39
C ILE A 33 -22.44 -18.06 29.71
N ALA A 34 -23.45 -18.78 29.22
CA ALA A 34 -24.83 -18.47 29.54
C ALA A 34 -25.05 -18.59 31.05
N PRO A 35 -25.88 -17.71 31.64
CA PRO A 35 -26.24 -17.83 33.05
C PRO A 35 -26.95 -19.17 33.31
N PRO A 36 -26.90 -19.68 34.55
CA PRO A 36 -27.59 -20.92 34.91
C PRO A 36 -29.10 -20.80 34.60
N GLY A 37 -29.65 -21.81 33.94
CA GLY A 37 -31.07 -21.84 33.52
C GLY A 37 -31.34 -21.40 32.08
N VAL A 38 -30.32 -20.89 31.35
CA VAL A 38 -30.43 -20.54 29.92
C VAL A 38 -29.61 -21.51 29.08
N ASP A 39 -30.18 -21.99 27.98
CA ASP A 39 -29.46 -22.83 27.02
C ASP A 39 -28.34 -22.03 26.34
N GLN A 40 -27.11 -22.55 26.44
CA GLN A 40 -25.90 -21.98 25.85
C GLN A 40 -26.06 -21.70 24.36
N LYS A 41 -26.74 -22.59 23.62
CA LYS A 41 -26.93 -22.44 22.16
C LYS A 41 -27.80 -21.24 21.81
N LYS A 42 -28.85 -20.99 22.61
CA LYS A 42 -29.73 -19.82 22.43
C LYS A 42 -29.01 -18.53 22.81
N PHE A 43 -28.23 -18.54 23.89
CA PHE A 43 -27.50 -17.36 24.36
C PHE A 43 -26.37 -16.94 23.40
N HIS A 44 -25.72 -17.90 22.72
CA HIS A 44 -24.66 -17.64 21.74
C HIS A 44 -25.18 -17.40 20.31
N SER A 45 -26.49 -17.28 20.14
CA SER A 45 -27.08 -16.93 18.86
C SER A 45 -26.93 -15.42 18.65
N PHE A 46 -25.95 -15.01 17.86
CA PHE A 46 -25.84 -13.62 17.42
C PHE A 46 -26.84 -13.38 16.30
N PRO A 47 -27.66 -12.32 16.38
CA PRO A 47 -28.51 -11.97 15.25
C PRO A 47 -27.61 -11.75 14.02
N PRO A 48 -28.07 -12.13 12.81
CA PRO A 48 -27.36 -11.78 11.60
C PRO A 48 -27.10 -10.27 11.61
N PRO A 49 -25.94 -9.80 11.13
CA PRO A 49 -25.68 -8.38 11.01
C PRO A 49 -26.88 -7.75 10.29
N GLU A 50 -27.53 -6.77 10.92
CA GLU A 50 -28.67 -6.11 10.28
C GLU A 50 -28.24 -5.61 8.90
N GLU A 51 -29.07 -5.82 7.88
CA GLU A 51 -28.78 -5.38 6.50
C GLU A 51 -28.57 -3.86 6.43
N ASN A 52 -29.09 -3.13 7.42
CA ASN A 52 -28.95 -1.68 7.60
C ASN A 52 -27.74 -1.27 8.44
N ARG A 53 -26.83 -2.18 8.78
CA ARG A 53 -25.55 -1.84 9.41
C ARG A 53 -24.78 -1.02 8.40
N ALA A 54 -24.99 0.30 8.46
CA ALA A 54 -24.55 1.31 7.50
C ALA A 54 -23.26 0.83 6.85
N THR A 55 -23.35 0.49 5.55
CA THR A 55 -22.18 0.13 4.76
C THR A 55 -21.14 1.16 5.12
N LYS A 56 -20.05 0.73 5.77
CA LYS A 56 -19.05 1.67 6.29
C LYS A 56 -18.75 2.61 5.15
N THR A 57 -19.11 3.88 5.30
CA THR A 57 -18.89 4.87 4.28
C THR A 57 -17.38 5.08 4.26
N PHE A 58 -16.71 4.28 3.44
CA PHE A 58 -15.26 4.31 3.35
C PHE A 58 -14.84 5.73 3.05
N THR A 59 -13.85 6.20 3.80
CA THR A 59 -13.22 7.49 3.50
C THR A 59 -12.74 7.48 2.05
N PRO A 60 -12.64 8.64 1.37
CA PRO A 60 -12.11 8.71 0.02
C PRO A 60 -10.76 7.98 -0.13
N PHE A 61 -9.95 7.98 0.92
CA PHE A 61 -8.67 7.27 0.98
C PHE A 61 -8.81 5.75 1.07
N GLU A 62 -9.68 5.23 1.95
CA GLU A 62 -9.95 3.79 2.04
C GLU A 62 -10.50 3.23 0.73
N LYS A 63 -11.34 3.99 0.01
CA LYS A 63 -11.84 3.59 -1.31
C LYS A 63 -10.70 3.39 -2.32
N ILE A 64 -9.67 4.22 -2.28
CA ILE A 64 -8.50 4.08 -3.17
C ILE A 64 -7.68 2.84 -2.81
N LEU A 65 -7.50 2.56 -1.51
CA LEU A 65 -6.76 1.40 -1.03
C LEU A 65 -7.48 0.07 -1.25
N LEU A 66 -8.82 0.09 -1.14
CA LEU A 66 -9.67 -1.09 -1.31
C LEU A 66 -10.05 -1.35 -2.76
N LYS A 67 -9.68 -0.47 -3.70
CA LYS A 67 -9.88 -0.74 -5.13
C LYS A 67 -9.16 -2.04 -5.47
N PRO A 68 -9.90 -3.10 -5.82
CA PRO A 68 -9.26 -4.32 -6.26
C PRO A 68 -8.46 -3.99 -7.51
N ASN A 69 -7.19 -4.37 -7.56
CA ASN A 69 -6.39 -4.29 -8.78
C ASN A 69 -6.81 -5.44 -9.72
N VAL A 70 -8.08 -5.43 -10.10
CA VAL A 70 -8.60 -6.31 -11.14
C VAL A 70 -8.60 -5.44 -12.39
N ALA A 71 -7.42 -5.27 -12.97
CA ALA A 71 -7.33 -4.70 -14.30
C ALA A 71 -7.95 -5.73 -15.24
N SER A 72 -9.18 -5.47 -15.70
CA SER A 72 -9.75 -6.23 -16.81
C SER A 72 -8.80 -6.10 -18.01
N GLY A 73 -8.67 -7.13 -18.85
CA GLY A 73 -7.84 -7.06 -20.05
C GLY A 73 -8.21 -5.86 -20.93
N SER A 74 -9.50 -5.52 -20.98
CA SER A 74 -10.00 -4.32 -21.65
C SER A 74 -9.51 -2.99 -21.05
N ASP A 75 -9.26 -2.94 -19.75
CA ASP A 75 -8.76 -1.73 -19.06
C ASP A 75 -7.26 -1.55 -19.29
N LEU A 76 -6.51 -2.66 -19.33
CA LEU A 76 -5.11 -2.65 -19.73
C LEU A 76 -4.96 -2.21 -21.18
N ASP A 77 -5.75 -2.77 -22.10
CA ASP A 77 -5.75 -2.38 -23.51
C ASP A 77 -6.11 -0.91 -23.69
N ASN A 78 -7.18 -0.45 -23.03
CA ASN A 78 -7.56 0.96 -23.10
C ASN A 78 -6.45 1.88 -22.59
N THR A 79 -5.78 1.57 -21.47
CA THR A 79 -4.70 2.42 -20.95
C THR A 79 -3.44 2.38 -21.81
N PHE A 80 -3.12 1.22 -22.39
CA PHE A 80 -1.96 1.02 -23.25
C PHE A 80 -2.14 1.68 -24.63
N PHE A 81 -3.28 1.44 -25.29
CA PHE A 81 -3.55 1.91 -26.64
C PHE A 81 -4.14 3.33 -26.70
N LYS A 82 -4.68 3.89 -25.60
CA LYS A 82 -5.04 5.32 -25.54
C LYS A 82 -3.84 6.25 -25.61
N LYS A 83 -2.62 5.75 -25.44
CA LYS A 83 -1.42 6.54 -25.60
C LYS A 83 -1.24 6.85 -27.08
N THR A 84 -1.87 7.92 -27.56
CA THR A 84 -1.66 8.50 -28.89
C THR A 84 -0.28 9.16 -28.93
N THR A 85 0.79 8.38 -28.75
CA THR A 85 2.14 8.84 -29.10
C THR A 85 2.27 8.71 -30.60
N MET A 86 1.82 9.75 -31.32
CA MET A 86 2.32 10.04 -32.67
C MET A 86 3.80 10.42 -32.55
N GLY A 87 4.64 9.43 -32.31
CA GLY A 87 6.06 9.59 -32.05
C GLY A 87 6.73 8.24 -32.16
N ALA A 88 7.10 7.87 -33.39
CA ALA A 88 7.93 6.71 -33.63
C ALA A 88 9.34 6.98 -33.06
N HIS A 89 9.71 6.29 -32.00
CA HIS A 89 11.08 6.32 -31.49
C HIS A 89 11.91 5.28 -32.24
N SER A 90 12.62 5.70 -33.29
CA SER A 90 13.67 4.87 -33.87
C SER A 90 14.94 5.01 -33.03
N LYS A 91 15.49 3.88 -32.57
CA LYS A 91 16.78 3.87 -31.90
C LYS A 91 17.85 4.01 -32.97
N GLY A 92 18.27 5.25 -33.25
CA GLY A 92 19.41 5.52 -34.14
C GLY A 92 20.66 4.79 -33.63
N MET A 93 21.29 3.98 -34.49
CA MET A 93 22.63 3.46 -34.22
C MET A 93 23.58 4.64 -34.07
N LYS A 94 24.21 4.78 -32.91
CA LYS A 94 25.31 5.73 -32.75
C LYS A 94 26.47 5.21 -33.59
N LYS A 95 26.73 5.87 -34.72
CA LYS A 95 28.00 5.72 -35.43
C LYS A 95 29.06 6.29 -34.49
N MET A 96 29.86 5.40 -33.91
CA MET A 96 31.02 5.78 -33.12
C MET A 96 32.06 6.26 -34.12
N ASP A 97 32.08 7.56 -34.42
CA ASP A 97 33.19 8.15 -35.16
C ASP A 97 34.39 8.18 -34.21
N ILE A 98 35.38 7.36 -34.57
CA ILE A 98 36.74 7.42 -34.07
C ILE A 98 37.35 8.71 -34.62
N MET A 99 37.93 9.54 -33.74
CA MET A 99 38.86 10.66 -34.03
C MET A 99 38.27 12.08 -34.15
N GLY A 100 38.45 12.88 -33.08
CA GLY A 100 39.15 14.17 -33.12
C GLY A 100 38.45 15.46 -33.59
N SER A 101 38.38 16.43 -32.67
CA SER A 101 38.37 17.90 -32.90
C SER A 101 37.02 18.50 -33.40
N ILE A 102 36.50 19.67 -33.02
CA ILE A 102 37.06 21.00 -32.69
C ILE A 102 36.02 21.75 -31.82
N ASN A 103 36.51 22.68 -30.98
CA ASN A 103 35.80 23.70 -30.20
C ASN A 103 34.46 24.23 -30.74
N ASN A 104 33.47 24.39 -29.86
CA ASN A 104 32.65 25.60 -29.83
C ASN A 104 32.03 25.85 -28.45
N GLN A 105 32.24 27.06 -27.96
CA GLN A 105 31.63 27.61 -26.74
C GLN A 105 30.17 27.98 -27.03
N ALA A 106 29.25 27.41 -26.25
CA ALA A 106 27.92 27.99 -26.07
C ALA A 106 27.45 27.70 -24.65
N GLN A 107 27.54 28.71 -23.80
CA GLN A 107 26.90 28.77 -22.49
C GLN A 107 25.39 28.63 -22.67
N GLN A 108 24.79 27.54 -22.20
CA GLN A 108 23.41 27.53 -21.72
C GLN A 108 23.29 26.53 -20.58
N ASN A 109 22.85 27.03 -19.43
CA ASN A 109 22.58 26.31 -18.20
C ASN A 109 21.70 25.08 -18.43
N THR A 110 22.30 23.90 -18.51
CA THR A 110 21.59 22.62 -18.42
C THR A 110 22.35 21.68 -17.49
N SER A 111 22.49 22.08 -16.22
CA SER A 111 22.94 21.13 -15.21
C SER A 111 21.95 19.97 -15.19
N LYS A 112 22.46 18.77 -15.48
CA LYS A 112 21.70 17.52 -15.51
C LYS A 112 20.75 17.46 -14.31
N PRO A 113 19.44 17.21 -14.49
CA PRO A 113 18.44 17.36 -13.43
C PRO A 113 18.72 16.49 -12.20
N TRP A 114 19.41 15.36 -12.35
CA TRP A 114 19.82 14.51 -11.24
C TRP A 114 20.93 15.10 -10.35
N LYS A 115 21.64 16.14 -10.80
CA LYS A 115 22.70 16.85 -10.06
C LYS A 115 22.20 17.99 -9.18
N ASN A 116 20.91 18.36 -9.27
CA ASN A 116 20.32 19.35 -8.37
C ASN A 116 19.99 18.71 -7.01
N HIS A 117 20.96 18.74 -6.09
CA HIS A 117 20.80 18.20 -4.73
C HIS A 117 20.10 19.15 -3.75
N LYS A 118 19.90 20.43 -4.12
CA LYS A 118 19.29 21.46 -3.25
C LYS A 118 17.85 21.11 -2.86
N GLU A 119 17.04 20.62 -3.80
CA GLU A 119 15.65 20.20 -3.58
C GLU A 119 15.51 18.89 -2.80
N LYS A 120 16.60 18.13 -2.64
CA LYS A 120 16.60 16.85 -1.92
C LYS A 120 16.97 16.99 -0.44
N ARG A 121 17.44 18.17 -0.01
CA ARG A 121 18.00 18.39 1.34
C ARG A 121 16.96 18.22 2.46
N ASN A 122 15.68 18.49 2.18
CA ASN A 122 14.64 18.52 3.21
C ASN A 122 13.56 17.43 3.03
N LYS A 123 13.78 16.41 2.17
CA LYS A 123 12.77 15.36 1.90
C LYS A 123 12.43 14.48 3.10
N HIS A 124 13.27 14.47 4.13
CA HIS A 124 13.06 13.71 5.37
C HIS A 124 12.66 14.58 6.55
N GLU A 125 12.39 15.87 6.33
CA GLU A 125 11.90 16.74 7.39
C GLU A 125 10.45 16.39 7.73
N LYS A 126 10.18 16.19 9.02
CA LYS A 126 8.84 15.84 9.48
C LYS A 126 7.93 17.05 9.30
N LEU A 127 6.76 16.88 8.70
CA LEU A 127 5.79 17.97 8.42
C LEU A 127 5.50 18.86 9.65
N ARG A 128 5.41 18.26 10.85
CA ARG A 128 5.25 19.00 12.13
C ARG A 128 6.34 20.04 12.43
N ARG A 129 7.56 19.85 11.92
CA ARG A 129 8.67 20.81 12.11
C ARG A 129 8.52 21.99 11.17
N GLN A 130 8.10 21.73 9.93
CA GLN A 130 7.85 22.74 8.90
C GLN A 130 6.67 23.66 9.26
N PHE A 131 5.57 23.09 9.79
CA PHE A 131 4.36 23.83 10.12
C PHE A 131 4.27 24.31 11.57
N ARG A 132 5.35 24.21 12.36
CA ARG A 132 5.38 24.64 13.78
C ARG A 132 4.91 26.07 14.03
N HIS A 133 5.10 26.96 13.06
CA HIS A 133 4.72 28.37 13.14
C HIS A 133 3.21 28.61 13.03
N LEU A 134 2.43 27.62 12.62
CA LEU A 134 0.96 27.68 12.55
C LEU A 134 0.28 27.16 13.82
N ASP A 135 1.04 26.51 14.72
CA ASP A 135 0.54 25.95 15.98
C ASP A 135 0.61 26.96 17.15
N ILE A 136 0.49 28.27 16.85
CA ILE A 136 0.41 29.36 17.87
C ILE A 136 -1.00 29.42 18.44
#